data_AF-A0A7S0TQJ4-F1
#
_entry.id   AF-A0A7S0TQJ4-F1
#
_cell.length_a   1.000
_cell.length_b   1.000
_cell.length_c   1.000
_cell.angle_alpha   90.00
_cell.angle_beta   90.00
_cell.angle_gamma   90.00
#
_symmetry.space_group_name_H-M   'P 1'
#
loop_
_entity.id
_entity.type
_entity.pdbx_description
1 polymer ?
#
loop_
_entity_poly.entity_id
_entity_poly.type
_entity_poly.pdbx_seq_one_letter_code
_entity_poly.pdbx_strand_id
1 'polypeptide(L)'
;GPLGLLSNHAYAVLDVRSLPDSGHRLVLVRDPWGKGTFAGQWRKLSEMWKLHPTAEKAVGYVPDEGTGAFWMSFEELVQHMTTLHVCRIFPSNYHSLSVPSEWSSRSAGGPPEEG
;
A
#
# COMPACT_ATOMS: atom_id res chain seq x y z
N GLY A 1 7.21 -7.25 -14.07
CA GLY A 1 6.30 -8.31 -14.53
C GLY A 1 5.29 -7.76 -15.52
N PRO A 2 4.27 -8.54 -15.95
CA PRO A 2 3.31 -8.16 -16.99
C PRO A 2 2.51 -6.87 -16.71
N LEU A 3 2.37 -6.47 -15.43
CA LEU A 3 1.73 -5.19 -15.04
C LEU A 3 2.71 -4.02 -14.83
N GLY A 4 4.00 -4.19 -15.12
CA GLY A 4 5.02 -3.17 -14.85
C GLY A 4 5.39 -3.01 -13.37
N LEU A 5 4.89 -3.89 -12.50
CA LEU A 5 5.33 -4.01 -11.10
C LEU A 5 6.70 -4.69 -11.01
N LEU A 6 7.54 -4.17 -10.12
CA LEU A 6 8.90 -4.64 -9.82
C LEU A 6 8.86 -5.56 -8.60
N SER A 7 9.58 -6.69 -8.67
CA SER A 7 9.74 -7.62 -7.54
C SER A 7 10.80 -7.11 -6.56
N ASN A 8 10.70 -7.51 -5.28
CA ASN A 8 11.59 -7.04 -4.20
C ASN A 8 11.71 -5.52 -4.14
N HIS A 9 10.58 -4.84 -4.34
CA HIS A 9 10.50 -3.39 -4.39
C HIS A 9 9.40 -2.88 -3.47
N ALA A 10 9.68 -1.78 -2.78
CA ALA A 10 8.71 -1.18 -1.87
C ALA A 10 7.82 -0.18 -2.62
N TYR A 11 6.52 -0.28 -2.40
CA TYR A 11 5.53 0.66 -2.90
C TYR A 11 4.81 1.32 -1.73
N ALA A 12 4.43 2.59 -1.87
CA ALA A 12 3.64 3.31 -0.88
C ALA A 12 2.17 3.29 -1.24
N VAL A 13 1.31 2.95 -0.28
CA VAL A 13 -0.14 3.18 -0.38
C VAL A 13 -0.42 4.60 0.10
N LEU A 14 -1.04 5.41 -0.76
CA LEU A 14 -1.29 6.83 -0.51
C LEU A 14 -2.76 7.13 -0.20
N ASP A 15 -3.70 6.42 -0.83
CA ASP A 15 -5.13 6.61 -0.61
C ASP A 15 -5.91 5.33 -0.99
N VAL A 16 -7.11 5.18 -0.43
CA VAL A 16 -8.05 4.10 -0.75
C VAL A 16 -9.44 4.70 -0.91
N ARG A 17 -10.09 4.42 -2.04
CA ARG A 17 -11.40 4.97 -2.39
C ARG A 17 -12.34 3.87 -2.84
N SER A 18 -13.60 3.97 -2.45
CA SER A 18 -14.67 3.10 -2.94
C SER A 18 -15.53 3.89 -3.91
N LEU A 19 -15.80 3.31 -5.09
CA LEU A 19 -16.66 3.92 -6.09
C LEU A 19 -18.13 3.68 -5.71
N PRO A 20 -18.96 4.74 -5.57
CA PRO A 20 -20.34 4.60 -5.11
C PRO A 20 -21.23 3.72 -6.00
N ASP A 21 -21.03 3.80 -7.32
CA ASP A 21 -21.97 3.21 -8.28
C ASP A 21 -21.62 1.76 -8.66
N SER A 22 -20.34 1.40 -8.60
CA SER A 22 -19.84 0.08 -9.02
C SER A 22 -19.35 -0.78 -7.87
N GLY A 23 -19.11 -0.20 -6.69
CA GLY A 23 -18.51 -0.89 -5.55
C GLY A 23 -17.02 -1.21 -5.72
N HIS A 24 -16.38 -0.80 -6.83
CA HIS A 24 -14.94 -0.97 -7.01
C HIS A 24 -14.16 -0.26 -5.90
N ARG A 25 -13.18 -0.95 -5.34
CA ARG A 25 -12.23 -0.38 -4.37
C ARG A 25 -10.92 -0.12 -5.07
N LEU A 26 -10.53 1.15 -5.13
CA LEU A 26 -9.31 1.60 -5.77
C LEU A 26 -8.29 1.97 -4.71
N VAL A 27 -7.03 1.64 -4.98
CA VAL A 27 -5.89 1.95 -4.12
C VAL A 27 -4.91 2.80 -4.91
N LEU A 28 -4.57 3.97 -4.40
CA LEU A 28 -3.54 4.83 -4.96
C LEU A 28 -2.19 4.35 -4.45
N VAL A 29 -1.37 3.86 -5.36
CA VAL A 29 -0.05 3.31 -5.07
C VAL A 29 1.01 4.18 -5.73
N ARG A 30 2.18 4.31 -5.10
CA ARG A 30 3.33 5.04 -5.66
C ARG A 30 4.60 4.21 -5.60
N ASP A 31 5.29 4.15 -6.73
CA ASP A 31 6.70 3.78 -6.85
C ASP A 31 7.56 5.02 -6.49
N PRO A 32 8.31 5.01 -5.37
CA PRO A 32 9.16 6.13 -4.98
C PRO A 32 10.22 6.50 -6.01
N TRP A 33 10.64 5.56 -6.86
CA TRP A 33 11.68 5.76 -7.86
C TRP A 33 11.12 6.18 -9.22
N GLY A 34 9.80 6.12 -9.42
CA GLY A 34 9.13 6.52 -10.66
C GLY A 34 9.58 5.74 -11.89
N LYS A 35 10.07 4.50 -11.73
CA LYS A 35 10.64 3.70 -12.82
C LYS A 35 9.63 2.71 -13.41
N GLY A 36 8.59 2.35 -12.66
CA GLY A 36 7.55 1.45 -13.13
C GLY A 36 6.47 2.16 -13.94
N THR A 37 6.17 1.65 -15.14
CA THR A 37 4.94 2.00 -15.87
C THR A 37 3.87 0.99 -15.50
N PHE A 38 2.97 1.35 -14.58
CA PHE A 38 1.86 0.47 -14.23
C PHE A 38 0.90 0.29 -15.40
N ALA A 39 0.66 -0.96 -15.79
CA ALA A 39 -0.15 -1.32 -16.95
C ALA A 39 -1.49 -1.99 -16.57
N GLY A 40 -1.97 -1.82 -15.34
CA GLY A 40 -3.21 -2.43 -14.87
C GLY A 40 -4.48 -1.65 -15.20
N GLN A 41 -5.60 -2.15 -14.68
CA GLN A 41 -6.95 -1.79 -15.12
C GLN A 41 -7.31 -0.33 -14.87
N TRP A 42 -6.74 0.30 -13.85
CA TRP A 42 -7.02 1.69 -13.47
C TRP A 42 -5.85 2.65 -13.76
N ARG A 43 -4.96 2.30 -14.70
CA ARG A 43 -3.96 3.25 -15.21
C ARG A 43 -4.63 4.49 -15.81
N LYS A 44 -3.92 5.63 -15.86
CA LYS A 44 -4.45 6.93 -16.29
C LYS A 44 -5.26 6.89 -17.58
N LEU A 45 -4.74 6.24 -18.63
CA LEU A 45 -5.36 6.18 -19.95
C LEU A 45 -6.25 4.94 -20.15
N SER A 46 -6.71 4.30 -19.07
CA SER A 46 -7.60 3.15 -19.14
C SER A 46 -9.01 3.52 -19.56
N GLU A 47 -9.68 2.63 -20.28
CA GLU A 47 -11.11 2.76 -20.58
C GLU A 47 -12.00 2.58 -19.35
N MET A 48 -11.48 2.00 -18.26
CA MET A 48 -12.22 1.86 -17.00
C MET A 48 -12.74 3.19 -16.46
N TRP A 49 -11.98 4.28 -16.62
CA TRP A 49 -12.42 5.62 -16.24
C TRP A 49 -13.64 6.08 -17.04
N LYS A 50 -13.74 5.68 -18.32
CA LYS A 50 -14.89 5.99 -19.19
C LYS A 50 -16.11 5.12 -18.86
N LEU A 51 -15.88 3.85 -18.52
CA LEU A 51 -16.94 2.91 -18.10
C LEU A 51 -17.55 3.28 -16.75
N HIS A 52 -16.78 3.98 -15.91
CA HIS A 52 -17.24 4.48 -14.61
C HIS A 52 -17.03 6.00 -14.52
N PRO A 53 -17.92 6.81 -15.14
CA PRO A 53 -17.74 8.28 -15.21
C PRO A 53 -17.67 8.99 -13.85
N THR A 54 -18.25 8.38 -12.81
CA THR A 54 -18.18 8.91 -11.43
C THR A 54 -16.86 8.57 -10.73
N ALA A 55 -16.03 7.69 -11.30
CA ALA A 55 -14.78 7.24 -10.72
C ALA A 55 -13.79 8.40 -10.54
N GLU A 56 -13.59 9.22 -11.56
CA GLU A 56 -12.67 10.37 -11.49
C GLU A 56 -13.07 11.33 -10.37
N LYS A 57 -14.37 11.62 -10.25
CA LYS A 57 -14.91 12.46 -9.18
C LYS A 57 -14.74 11.81 -7.80
N ALA A 58 -14.93 10.50 -7.69
CA ALA A 58 -14.82 9.77 -6.43
C ALA A 58 -13.37 9.64 -5.94
N VAL A 59 -12.41 9.46 -6.85
CA VAL A 59 -10.98 9.43 -6.50
C VAL A 59 -10.39 10.82 -6.29
N GLY A 60 -10.96 11.84 -6.92
CA GLY A 60 -10.58 13.26 -6.76
C GLY A 60 -9.23 13.65 -7.38
N TYR A 61 -8.39 12.66 -7.72
CA TYR A 61 -7.09 12.86 -8.33
C TYR A 61 -6.71 11.65 -9.19
N VAL A 62 -6.32 11.86 -10.45
CA VAL A 62 -5.72 10.84 -11.31
C VAL A 62 -4.27 11.23 -11.58
N PRO A 63 -3.27 10.46 -11.11
CA PRO A 63 -1.87 10.84 -11.25
C PRO A 63 -1.37 10.87 -12.70
N ASP A 64 -0.39 11.74 -12.97
CA ASP A 64 0.35 11.74 -14.22
C ASP A 64 1.37 10.59 -14.28
N GLU A 65 1.63 10.07 -15.48
CA GLU A 65 2.51 8.91 -15.71
C GLU A 65 3.95 9.13 -15.20
N GLY A 66 4.41 10.39 -15.11
CA GLY A 66 5.75 10.73 -14.60
C GLY A 66 5.88 10.79 -13.08
N THR A 67 4.79 10.67 -12.32
CA THR A 67 4.82 10.80 -10.85
C THR A 67 5.25 9.52 -10.13
N GLY A 68 5.23 8.39 -10.84
CA GLY A 68 5.35 7.06 -10.26
C GLY A 68 4.11 6.60 -9.48
N ALA A 69 3.06 7.43 -9.40
CA ALA A 69 1.80 7.09 -8.74
C ALA A 69 0.75 6.60 -9.75
N PHE A 70 -0.10 5.67 -9.33
CA PHE A 70 -1.15 5.08 -10.15
C PHE A 70 -2.26 4.50 -9.28
N TRP A 71 -3.48 4.48 -9.83
CA TRP A 71 -4.58 3.73 -9.24
C TRP A 71 -4.55 2.28 -9.73
N MET A 72 -4.82 1.35 -8.83
CA MET A 72 -5.09 -0.06 -9.13
C MET A 72 -6.31 -0.52 -8.36
N SER A 73 -6.93 -1.62 -8.79
CA SER A 73 -7.97 -2.25 -7.98
C SER A 73 -7.38 -2.86 -6.71
N PHE A 74 -8.18 -2.95 -5.66
CA PHE A 74 -7.79 -3.66 -4.43
C PHE A 74 -7.46 -5.13 -4.71
N GLU A 75 -8.16 -5.74 -5.67
CA GLU A 75 -7.95 -7.12 -6.10
C GLU A 75 -6.57 -7.29 -6.77
N GLU A 76 -6.16 -6.34 -7.63
CA GLU A 76 -4.80 -6.31 -8.20
C GLU A 76 -3.73 -6.14 -7.10
N LEU A 77 -3.99 -5.31 -6.08
CA LEU A 77 -3.07 -5.14 -4.95
C LEU A 77 -2.88 -6.47 -4.20
N VAL A 78 -3.96 -7.14 -3.81
CA VAL A 78 -3.93 -8.42 -3.08
C VAL A 78 -3.27 -9.52 -3.90
N GLN A 79 -3.48 -9.54 -5.21
CA GLN A 79 -2.90 -10.55 -6.09
C GLN A 79 -1.38 -10.39 -6.27
N HIS A 80 -0.86 -9.16 -6.29
CA HIS A 80 0.53 -8.89 -6.68
C HIS A 80 1.44 -8.49 -5.52
N MET A 81 0.88 -8.07 -4.38
CA MET A 81 1.66 -7.70 -3.18
C MET A 81 1.60 -8.84 -2.17
N THR A 82 2.76 -9.27 -1.69
CA THR A 82 2.88 -10.39 -0.73
C THR A 82 2.91 -9.92 0.72
N THR A 83 3.38 -8.69 0.97
CA THR A 83 3.59 -8.16 2.31
C THR A 83 3.06 -6.74 2.40
N LEU A 84 2.35 -6.43 3.49
CA LEU A 84 1.89 -5.09 3.83
C LEU A 84 2.55 -4.65 5.15
N HIS A 85 3.24 -3.52 5.12
CA HIS A 85 3.81 -2.90 6.32
C HIS A 85 2.94 -1.72 6.75
N VAL A 86 2.47 -1.73 8.00
CA VAL A 86 1.64 -0.66 8.57
C VAL A 86 2.34 -0.12 9.83
N CYS A 87 2.64 1.18 9.82
CA CYS A 87 3.14 1.89 10.99
C CYS A 87 2.03 2.78 11.55
N ARG A 88 1.55 2.47 12.75
CA ARG A 88 0.55 3.29 13.44
C ARG A 88 1.23 4.26 14.39
N ILE A 89 1.03 5.56 14.16
CA ILE A 89 1.44 6.60 15.09
C ILE A 89 0.37 6.70 16.18
N PHE A 90 0.75 6.44 17.42
CA PHE A 90 -0.15 6.58 18.56
C PHE A 90 -0.14 8.03 19.06
N PRO A 91 -1.31 8.63 19.35
CA PRO A 91 -1.39 9.98 19.89
C PRO A 91 -0.84 10.04 21.32
N SER A 92 -0.54 11.25 21.80
CA SER A 92 0.07 11.45 23.13
C SER A 92 -0.83 11.02 24.30
N ASN A 93 -2.15 10.95 24.11
CA ASN A 93 -3.10 10.47 25.11
C ASN A 93 -3.28 8.94 25.11
N TYR A 94 -2.50 8.21 24.31
CA TYR A 94 -2.51 6.75 24.33
C TYR A 94 -1.80 6.24 25.59
N HIS A 95 -2.43 5.33 26.32
CA HIS A 95 -1.81 4.70 27.48
C HIS A 95 -0.63 3.83 27.01
N SER A 96 0.58 4.20 27.44
CA SER A 96 1.80 3.44 27.18
C SER A 96 2.58 3.26 28.47
N LEU A 97 3.14 2.06 28.65
CA LEU A 97 4.08 1.74 29.72
C LEU A 97 5.32 1.14 29.03
N SER A 98 6.46 1.81 29.18
CA SER A 98 7.74 1.31 28.67
C SER A 98 8.62 0.94 29.85
N VAL A 99 9.09 -0.30 29.89
CA VAL A 99 10.02 -0.79 30.92
C VAL A 99 11.39 -0.96 30.27
N PRO A 100 12.38 -0.10 30.60
CA PRO A 100 13.75 -0.29 30.15
C PRO A 100 14.29 -1.63 30.67
N SER A 101 14.95 -2.39 29.81
CA SER A 101 15.60 -3.64 30.18
C SER A 101 16.82 -3.87 29.31
N GLU A 102 17.68 -4.78 29.76
CA GLU A 102 18.92 -5.13 29.08
C GLU A 102 19.12 -6.65 29.10
N TRP A 103 19.65 -7.18 28.02
CA TRP A 103 20.14 -8.54 27.91
C TRP A 103 21.64 -8.56 28.20
N SER A 104 22.01 -8.80 29.47
CA SER A 104 23.39 -8.89 29.94
C SER A 104 23.60 -10.23 30.65
N SER A 105 24.86 -10.64 30.86
CA SER A 105 25.26 -11.95 31.44
C SER A 105 24.20 -12.67 32.29
N ARG A 106 23.66 -12.03 33.34
CA ARG A 106 22.68 -12.62 34.27
C ARG A 106 21.24 -12.65 33.75
N SER A 107 20.87 -11.76 32.84
CA SER A 107 19.57 -11.74 32.15
C SER A 107 19.61 -12.44 30.78
N ALA A 108 20.77 -12.98 30.37
CA ALA A 108 21.00 -13.56 29.05
C ALA A 108 20.68 -15.06 28.94
N GLY A 109 19.51 -15.50 29.44
CA GLY A 109 19.16 -16.91 29.60
C GLY A 109 18.83 -17.70 28.33
N GLY A 110 18.67 -17.02 27.19
CA GLY A 110 18.24 -17.63 25.92
C GLY A 110 16.73 -17.91 25.85
N PRO A 111 16.24 -18.36 24.69
CA PRO A 111 14.87 -18.88 24.58
C PRO A 111 14.74 -20.21 25.35
N PRO A 112 13.52 -20.64 25.71
CA PRO A 112 13.28 -21.96 26.28
C PRO A 112 13.80 -23.08 25.36
N GLU A 113 14.36 -24.16 25.93
CA GLU A 113 14.66 -25.36 25.15
C GLU A 113 13.34 -26.03 24.72
N GLU A 114 13.20 -26.32 23.42
CA GLU A 114 12.11 -27.18 22.94
C GLU A 114 12.43 -28.63 23.32
N GLY A 115 11.56 -29.23 24.13
CA GLY A 115 11.66 -30.64 24.53
C GLY A 115 11.24 -31.62 23.44
#